data_AF-A0A8S9C113-F1
#
_entry.id   AF-A0A8S9C113-F1
#
_cell.length_a   1.000
_cell.length_b   1.000
_cell.length_c   1.000
_cell.angle_alpha   90.00
_cell.angle_beta   90.00
_cell.angle_gamma   90.00
#
_symmetry.space_group_name_H-M   'P 1'
#
loop_
_entity.id
_entity.type
_entity.pdbx_description
1 polymer ?
#
loop_
_entity_poly.entity_id
_entity_poly.type
_entity_poly.pdbx_seq_one_letter_code
_entity_poly.pdbx_strand_id
1 'polypeptide(L)'
;MQSQSHSSSLLSPIGFSYYASTTSLTPDFYQSLLNRGWRRSGSLLYKPDQRGSCCPQYTIRLDADSFHASKDQRQTLNRFTKHILGDAYVKEAARLYPRSRDQAKKRDTEFDVVERVHECERERLQSPPEPAYAHTVTLEPDNYTDEKYALFENYQRLVHHEPPHRISKSGFKNFLCSSPLPRSEVTLDGRERRLGSYHQCYRIDGKLIAIGVLDLLPSCVSAVYFMYHESVHQHGFGKIGGLREIALAREEGYKWWYAGFYIHSCIKMRYKGDYSPQYILDPESFTWDLLSSDVKKKLDKTKYLSLSLEKVSEEKHTEQAAVSDDPNDVSMAELVDDNGDSDDDQVVSDPDIPLFSRGVPGVMTKEQLLEEVDLDHVRLRVRGTNAETCDLVGWDESELDSTNSVKGIIAELAAAVGPECAKEMVVYLN
;
A
#
# COMPACT_ATOMS: atom_id res chain seq x y z
N MET A 1 -24.81 16.16 -12.10
CA MET A 1 -24.39 17.56 -11.90
C MET A 1 -22.91 17.63 -12.20
N GLN A 2 -22.55 18.39 -13.23
CA GLN A 2 -21.19 18.62 -13.70
C GLN A 2 -20.56 19.74 -12.87
N SER A 3 -19.32 19.54 -12.45
CA SER A 3 -18.31 20.61 -12.39
C SER A 3 -16.97 19.98 -12.75
N GLN A 4 -16.67 19.89 -14.05
CA GLN A 4 -15.29 19.74 -14.49
C GLN A 4 -14.67 21.13 -14.35
N SER A 5 -13.90 21.36 -13.28
CA SER A 5 -12.87 22.39 -13.34
C SER A 5 -11.82 21.89 -14.33
N HIS A 6 -11.61 22.66 -15.41
CA HIS A 6 -10.47 22.45 -16.29
C HIS A 6 -9.20 22.85 -15.54
N SER A 7 -8.70 21.97 -14.68
CA SER A 7 -7.32 22.06 -14.23
C SER A 7 -6.44 21.40 -15.30
N SER A 8 -5.46 22.13 -15.79
CA SER A 8 -4.41 21.63 -16.69
C SER A 8 -3.36 20.79 -15.96
N SER A 9 -3.47 20.62 -14.64
CA SER A 9 -2.52 19.84 -13.86
C SER A 9 -2.60 18.35 -14.20
N LEU A 10 -1.44 17.70 -14.21
CA LEU A 10 -1.33 16.23 -14.27
C LEU A 10 -1.73 15.58 -12.94
N LEU A 11 -1.89 16.39 -11.89
CA LEU A 11 -2.37 16.00 -10.57
C LEU A 11 -3.73 16.64 -10.28
N SER A 12 -4.76 15.82 -10.22
CA SER A 12 -6.09 16.29 -9.79
C SER A 12 -6.20 16.19 -8.26
N PRO A 13 -6.48 17.27 -7.52
CA PRO A 13 -6.85 17.16 -6.12
C PRO A 13 -8.32 16.69 -6.01
N ILE A 14 -8.56 15.58 -5.31
CA ILE A 14 -9.93 15.15 -4.96
C ILE A 14 -9.93 14.77 -3.48
N GLY A 15 -10.64 15.57 -2.66
CA GLY A 15 -10.52 15.47 -1.21
C GLY A 15 -9.08 15.70 -0.76
N PHE A 16 -8.55 14.83 0.10
CA PHE A 16 -7.19 14.94 0.64
C PHE A 16 -6.20 14.02 -0.09
N SER A 17 -6.24 13.99 -1.42
CA SER A 17 -5.34 13.15 -2.23
C SER A 17 -5.10 13.77 -3.61
N TYR A 18 -3.89 13.56 -4.12
CA TYR A 18 -3.46 13.96 -5.46
C TYR A 18 -3.46 12.73 -6.36
N TYR A 19 -4.03 12.86 -7.56
CA TYR A 19 -4.26 11.74 -8.47
C TYR A 19 -3.55 11.95 -9.80
N ALA A 20 -2.87 10.91 -10.29
CA ALA A 20 -2.35 10.82 -11.65
C ALA A 20 -2.94 9.60 -12.35
N SER A 21 -2.96 9.60 -13.69
CA SER A 21 -3.37 8.42 -14.47
C SER A 21 -2.19 7.84 -15.24
N THR A 22 -2.15 6.53 -15.39
CA THR A 22 -1.10 5.83 -16.14
C THR A 22 -1.68 4.83 -17.14
N THR A 23 -1.05 4.75 -18.32
CA THR A 23 -1.35 3.75 -19.34
C THR A 23 -0.49 2.49 -19.19
N SER A 24 0.70 2.62 -18.59
CA SER A 24 1.66 1.53 -18.40
C SER A 24 2.56 1.85 -17.21
N LEU A 25 2.85 0.84 -16.40
CA LEU A 25 3.64 0.98 -15.19
C LEU A 25 4.59 -0.19 -15.08
N THR A 26 5.90 0.03 -14.97
CA THR A 26 6.83 -1.08 -14.71
C THR A 26 6.79 -1.45 -13.22
N PRO A 27 7.04 -2.72 -12.85
CA PRO A 27 7.12 -3.11 -11.45
C PRO A 27 8.15 -2.31 -10.63
N ASP A 28 9.33 -2.04 -11.19
CA ASP A 28 10.38 -1.24 -10.54
C ASP A 28 9.93 0.21 -10.30
N PHE A 29 9.35 0.85 -11.30
CA PHE A 29 8.85 2.22 -11.18
C PHE A 29 7.75 2.32 -10.12
N TYR A 30 6.83 1.35 -10.08
CA TYR A 30 5.79 1.32 -9.05
C TYR A 30 6.36 1.05 -7.66
N GLN A 31 7.38 0.20 -7.53
CA GLN A 31 8.06 -0.02 -6.26
C GLN A 31 8.65 1.29 -5.71
N SER A 32 9.26 2.11 -6.57
CA SER A 32 9.79 3.44 -6.22
C SER A 32 8.69 4.40 -5.77
N LEU A 33 7.58 4.48 -6.52
CA LEU A 33 6.42 5.27 -6.12
C LEU A 33 5.84 4.82 -4.77
N LEU A 34 5.71 3.51 -4.58
CA LEU A 34 5.14 2.92 -3.37
C LEU A 34 5.98 3.23 -2.13
N ASN A 35 7.31 3.27 -2.29
CA ASN A 35 8.26 3.70 -1.26
C ASN A 35 8.19 5.21 -0.94
N ARG A 36 7.49 5.99 -1.77
CA ARG A 36 7.21 7.43 -1.57
C ARG A 36 5.75 7.70 -1.18
N GLY A 37 5.06 6.65 -0.75
CA GLY A 37 3.69 6.74 -0.23
C GLY A 37 2.59 6.77 -1.28
N TRP A 38 2.92 6.59 -2.57
CA TRP A 38 1.92 6.45 -3.62
C TRP A 38 1.24 5.09 -3.56
N ARG A 39 0.01 5.03 -4.06
CA ARG A 39 -0.77 3.81 -4.30
C ARG A 39 -1.44 3.86 -5.65
N ARG A 40 -2.05 2.75 -6.04
CA ARG A 40 -2.81 2.67 -7.27
C ARG A 40 -4.09 1.86 -7.13
N SER A 41 -5.00 2.08 -8.07
CA SER A 41 -6.13 1.19 -8.33
C SER A 41 -6.43 1.20 -9.82
N GLY A 42 -6.25 0.05 -10.47
CA GLY A 42 -6.13 -0.01 -11.93
C GLY A 42 -5.07 0.97 -12.44
N SER A 43 -5.48 1.83 -13.37
CA SER A 43 -4.66 2.90 -13.98
C SER A 43 -4.57 4.20 -13.18
N LEU A 44 -5.29 4.32 -12.05
CA LEU A 44 -5.27 5.51 -11.22
C LEU A 44 -4.15 5.40 -10.18
N LEU A 45 -3.21 6.33 -10.16
CA LEU A 45 -2.21 6.53 -9.12
C LEU A 45 -2.69 7.61 -8.17
N TYR A 46 -2.39 7.48 -6.88
CA TYR A 46 -2.76 8.49 -5.89
C TYR A 46 -1.79 8.59 -4.72
N LYS A 47 -1.57 9.82 -4.26
CA LYS A 47 -0.78 10.16 -3.07
C LYS A 47 -1.66 10.95 -2.09
N PRO A 48 -1.94 10.42 -0.90
CA PRO A 48 -2.68 11.16 0.13
C PRO A 48 -1.92 12.40 0.59
N ASP A 49 -2.66 13.47 0.88
CA ASP A 49 -2.19 14.55 1.73
C ASP A 49 -2.43 14.16 3.18
N GLN A 50 -1.42 13.57 3.82
CA GLN A 50 -1.56 13.09 5.20
C GLN A 50 -1.78 14.22 6.20
N ARG A 51 -1.28 15.43 5.95
CA ARG A 51 -1.39 16.54 6.90
C ARG A 51 -2.78 17.18 6.81
N GLY A 52 -3.28 17.39 5.59
CA GLY A 52 -4.62 17.91 5.35
C GLY A 52 -5.73 16.94 5.77
N SER A 53 -5.54 15.63 5.55
CA SER A 53 -6.57 14.61 5.82
C SER A 53 -6.99 14.54 7.29
N CYS A 54 -8.30 14.41 7.54
CA CYS A 54 -8.84 14.12 8.89
C CYS A 54 -8.35 12.78 9.46
N CYS A 55 -7.93 11.85 8.59
CA CYS A 55 -7.51 10.50 8.93
C CYS A 55 -6.23 10.18 8.13
N PRO A 56 -5.04 10.47 8.69
CA PRO A 56 -3.79 10.32 7.95
C PRO A 56 -3.51 8.87 7.55
N GLN A 57 -3.11 8.70 6.28
CA GLN A 57 -2.91 7.40 5.64
C GLN A 57 -1.41 7.10 5.57
N TYR A 58 -0.92 6.33 6.54
CA TYR A 58 0.48 5.95 6.60
C TYR A 58 0.73 4.67 5.81
N THR A 59 1.81 4.65 5.06
CA THR A 59 2.28 3.43 4.42
C THR A 59 2.97 2.56 5.45
N ILE A 60 2.62 1.26 5.51
CA ILE A 60 3.29 0.30 6.38
C ILE A 60 3.78 -0.91 5.60
N ARG A 61 4.92 -1.46 6.02
CA ARG A 61 5.46 -2.73 5.50
C ARG A 61 6.03 -3.61 6.60
N LEU A 62 6.16 -4.89 6.32
CA LEU A 62 6.70 -5.89 7.24
C LEU A 62 7.74 -6.74 6.52
N ASP A 63 8.83 -7.07 7.20
CA ASP A 63 9.81 -8.03 6.71
C ASP A 63 9.27 -9.45 6.94
N ALA A 64 9.01 -10.17 5.85
CA ALA A 64 8.39 -11.48 5.85
C ALA A 64 9.27 -12.55 6.50
N ASP A 65 10.60 -12.42 6.44
CA ASP A 65 11.53 -13.34 7.10
C ASP A 65 11.57 -13.11 8.61
N SER A 66 11.30 -11.89 9.05
CA SER A 66 11.22 -11.52 10.47
C SER A 66 9.82 -11.63 11.06
N PHE A 67 8.83 -12.13 10.31
CA PHE A 67 7.44 -12.18 10.75
C PHE A 67 7.23 -13.11 11.95
N HIS A 68 6.48 -12.64 12.95
CA HIS A 68 6.03 -13.46 14.07
C HIS A 68 4.51 -13.37 14.25
N ALA A 69 3.83 -14.50 14.07
CA ALA A 69 2.38 -14.55 14.22
C ALA A 69 1.95 -14.36 15.69
N SER A 70 0.98 -13.48 15.92
CA SER A 70 0.33 -13.26 17.22
C SER A 70 -0.56 -14.45 17.62
N LYS A 71 -0.90 -14.55 18.91
CA LYS A 71 -1.78 -15.63 19.42
C LYS A 71 -3.10 -15.71 18.64
N ASP A 72 -3.72 -14.58 18.36
CA ASP A 72 -5.00 -14.51 17.63
C ASP A 72 -4.86 -14.93 16.16
N GLN A 73 -3.76 -14.53 15.49
CA GLN A 73 -3.45 -14.98 14.13
C GLN A 73 -3.26 -16.51 14.07
N ARG A 74 -2.48 -17.07 15.00
CA ARG A 74 -2.26 -18.53 15.12
C ARG A 74 -3.57 -19.27 15.36
N GLN A 75 -4.40 -18.77 16.28
CA GLN A 75 -5.69 -19.39 16.61
C GLN A 75 -6.66 -19.33 15.42
N THR A 76 -6.70 -18.22 14.70
CA THR A 76 -7.55 -18.06 13.52
C THR A 76 -7.18 -19.08 12.44
N LEU A 77 -5.89 -19.19 12.11
CA LEU A 77 -5.42 -20.18 11.14
C LEU A 77 -5.68 -21.61 11.60
N ASN A 78 -5.36 -21.96 12.86
CA ASN A 78 -5.60 -23.31 13.40
C ASN A 78 -7.07 -23.72 13.35
N ARG A 79 -8.01 -22.81 13.63
CA ARG A 79 -9.46 -23.08 13.54
C ARG A 79 -9.88 -23.36 12.09
N PHE A 80 -9.37 -22.56 11.15
CA PHE A 80 -9.65 -22.78 9.74
C PHE A 80 -9.06 -24.09 9.23
N THR A 81 -7.79 -24.37 9.53
CA THR A 81 -7.14 -25.66 9.22
C THR A 81 -7.94 -26.84 9.77
N LYS A 82 -8.37 -26.78 11.04
CA LYS A 82 -9.20 -27.84 11.63
C LYS A 82 -10.53 -28.02 10.88
N HIS A 83 -11.17 -26.92 10.47
CA HIS A 83 -12.42 -26.96 9.71
C HIS A 83 -12.25 -27.64 8.35
N ILE A 84 -11.21 -27.28 7.60
CA ILE A 84 -10.90 -27.87 6.29
C ILE A 84 -10.57 -29.37 6.40
N LEU A 85 -9.70 -29.74 7.35
CA LEU A 85 -9.30 -31.12 7.51
C LEU A 85 -10.45 -32.00 8.02
N GLY A 86 -11.15 -31.55 9.06
CA GLY A 86 -12.18 -32.32 9.74
C GLY A 86 -11.61 -33.43 10.65
N ASP A 87 -12.36 -33.79 11.69
CA ASP A 87 -11.89 -34.70 12.73
C ASP A 87 -11.61 -36.13 12.19
N ALA A 88 -12.37 -36.56 11.18
CA ALA A 88 -12.18 -37.87 10.54
C ALA A 88 -10.81 -37.98 9.83
N TYR A 89 -10.45 -36.99 9.02
CA TYR A 89 -9.13 -36.92 8.38
C TYR A 89 -8.03 -36.85 9.42
N VAL A 90 -8.14 -35.94 10.40
CA VAL A 90 -7.09 -35.74 11.42
C VAL A 90 -6.79 -37.04 12.17
N LYS A 91 -7.83 -37.78 12.56
CA LYS A 91 -7.68 -39.06 13.26
C LYS A 91 -7.03 -40.13 12.38
N GLU A 92 -7.51 -40.27 11.15
CA GLU A 92 -7.06 -41.34 10.26
C GLU A 92 -5.69 -41.05 9.63
N ALA A 93 -5.40 -39.80 9.29
CA ALA A 93 -4.08 -39.37 8.85
C ALA A 93 -3.03 -39.53 9.96
N ALA A 94 -3.36 -39.28 11.23
CA ALA A 94 -2.45 -39.55 12.35
C ALA A 94 -2.13 -41.05 12.51
N ARG A 95 -3.03 -41.93 12.08
CA ARG A 95 -2.84 -43.39 12.09
C ARG A 95 -2.01 -43.87 10.91
N LEU A 96 -2.29 -43.37 9.71
CA LEU A 96 -1.64 -43.80 8.46
C LEU A 96 -0.29 -43.13 8.23
N TYR A 97 -0.16 -41.86 8.65
CA TYR A 97 1.01 -41.01 8.43
C TYR A 97 1.43 -40.34 9.74
N PRO A 98 1.86 -41.12 10.76
CA PRO A 98 2.22 -40.57 12.05
C PRO A 98 3.42 -39.63 11.91
N ARG A 99 3.34 -38.46 12.54
CA ARG A 99 4.46 -37.52 12.62
C ARG A 99 5.57 -38.13 13.47
N SER A 100 6.81 -37.88 13.07
CA SER A 100 7.96 -38.20 13.92
C SER A 100 7.92 -37.36 15.20
N ARG A 101 8.61 -37.81 16.25
CA ARG A 101 8.72 -37.06 17.51
C ARG A 101 9.27 -35.65 17.29
N ASP A 102 10.22 -35.51 16.37
CA ASP A 102 10.85 -34.22 16.07
C ASP A 102 9.91 -33.30 15.29
N GLN A 103 9.12 -33.85 14.36
CA GLN A 103 8.07 -33.10 13.65
C GLN A 103 6.97 -32.62 14.60
N ALA A 104 6.53 -33.49 15.53
CA ALA A 104 5.53 -33.12 16.54
C ALA A 104 6.07 -32.02 17.46
N LYS A 105 7.30 -32.19 17.96
CA LYS A 105 7.97 -31.18 18.80
C LYS A 105 8.09 -29.84 18.07
N LYS A 106 8.60 -29.83 16.83
CA LYS A 106 8.72 -28.62 16.01
C LYS A 106 7.38 -27.89 15.90
N ARG A 107 6.31 -28.61 15.55
CA ARG A 107 4.98 -28.01 15.35
C ARG A 107 4.39 -27.40 16.64
N ASP A 108 4.71 -27.98 17.79
CA ASP A 108 4.21 -27.50 19.08
C ASP A 108 5.03 -26.32 19.60
N THR A 109 6.33 -26.25 19.30
CA THR A 109 7.22 -25.18 19.77
C THR A 109 7.31 -24.00 18.80
N GLU A 110 7.22 -24.25 17.50
CA GLU A 110 7.43 -23.27 16.43
C GLU A 110 6.12 -22.99 15.67
N PHE A 111 6.00 -21.76 15.18
CA PHE A 111 4.96 -21.38 14.24
C PHE A 111 5.62 -20.82 12.98
N ASP A 112 6.02 -21.72 12.09
CA ASP A 112 6.48 -21.32 10.76
C ASP A 112 5.27 -20.96 9.90
N VAL A 113 5.14 -19.68 9.52
CA VAL A 113 3.97 -19.20 8.76
C VAL A 113 3.81 -19.93 7.43
N VAL A 114 4.90 -20.27 6.74
CA VAL A 114 4.88 -20.96 5.45
C VAL A 114 4.31 -22.36 5.65
N GLU A 115 4.88 -23.14 6.55
CA GLU A 115 4.35 -24.49 6.82
C GLU A 115 2.88 -24.45 7.24
N ARG A 116 2.50 -23.48 8.08
CA ARG A 116 1.15 -23.42 8.67
C ARG A 116 0.05 -23.03 7.70
N VAL A 117 0.29 -22.11 6.76
CA VAL A 117 -0.74 -21.74 5.78
C VAL A 117 -1.01 -22.88 4.79
N HIS A 118 0.01 -23.69 4.51
CA HIS A 118 -0.06 -24.83 3.61
C HIS A 118 -0.67 -26.10 4.24
N GLU A 119 -0.80 -26.17 5.58
CA GLU A 119 -1.26 -27.38 6.29
C GLU A 119 -2.63 -27.90 5.85
N CYS A 120 -3.48 -27.05 5.26
CA CYS A 120 -4.83 -27.43 4.81
C CYS A 120 -5.02 -27.39 3.29
N GLU A 121 -3.99 -27.05 2.52
CA GLU A 121 -4.10 -27.01 1.06
C GLU A 121 -4.09 -28.42 0.47
N ARG A 122 -5.05 -28.73 -0.41
CA ARG A 122 -5.32 -30.07 -0.95
C ARG A 122 -4.10 -30.74 -1.58
N GLU A 123 -3.23 -29.96 -2.21
CA GLU A 123 -2.00 -30.43 -2.86
C GLU A 123 -0.92 -30.87 -1.87
N ARG A 124 -1.02 -30.46 -0.60
CA ARG A 124 -0.08 -30.78 0.48
C ARG A 124 -0.58 -31.92 1.38
N LEU A 125 -1.85 -32.32 1.23
CA LEU A 125 -2.48 -33.35 2.04
C LEU A 125 -2.17 -34.76 1.50
N GLN A 126 -2.03 -35.70 2.42
CA GLN A 126 -1.95 -37.12 2.09
C GLN A 126 -3.34 -37.64 1.77
N SER A 127 -3.47 -38.52 0.78
CA SER A 127 -4.72 -39.19 0.45
C SER A 127 -4.45 -40.63 0.03
N PRO A 128 -5.22 -41.62 0.53
CA PRO A 128 -6.33 -41.50 1.50
C PRO A 128 -5.85 -41.23 2.95
N PRO A 129 -6.67 -40.69 3.87
CA PRO A 129 -8.10 -40.36 3.74
C PRO A 129 -8.33 -39.01 3.04
N GLU A 130 -9.57 -38.72 2.65
CA GLU A 130 -9.94 -37.39 2.14
C GLU A 130 -10.23 -36.40 3.28
N PRO A 131 -9.86 -35.12 3.14
CA PRO A 131 -10.25 -34.07 4.09
C PRO A 131 -11.76 -33.82 4.04
N ALA A 132 -12.29 -33.12 5.06
CA ALA A 132 -13.68 -32.70 5.07
C ALA A 132 -14.02 -31.76 3.90
N TYR A 133 -13.05 -30.93 3.48
CA TYR A 133 -13.17 -30.03 2.35
C TYR A 133 -11.87 -29.96 1.55
N ALA A 134 -11.96 -29.80 0.23
CA ALA A 134 -10.82 -29.56 -0.64
C ALA A 134 -10.51 -28.06 -0.73
N HIS A 135 -9.51 -27.60 0.04
CA HIS A 135 -9.05 -26.21 -0.03
C HIS A 135 -7.90 -26.04 -1.02
N THR A 136 -7.99 -25.08 -1.93
CA THR A 136 -6.91 -24.76 -2.89
C THR A 136 -6.65 -23.26 -2.92
N VAL A 137 -5.38 -22.87 -3.03
CA VAL A 137 -4.97 -21.47 -3.22
C VAL A 137 -4.15 -21.39 -4.49
N THR A 138 -4.57 -20.54 -5.43
CA THR A 138 -3.91 -20.38 -6.74
C THR A 138 -3.61 -18.92 -7.02
N LEU A 139 -2.43 -18.64 -7.55
CA LEU A 139 -2.11 -17.32 -8.09
C LEU A 139 -2.53 -17.26 -9.57
N GLU A 140 -3.53 -16.47 -9.87
CA GLU A 140 -4.12 -16.34 -11.21
C GLU A 140 -3.88 -14.94 -11.80
N PRO A 141 -3.96 -14.76 -13.12
CA PRO A 141 -4.06 -13.44 -13.73
C PRO A 141 -5.21 -12.61 -13.14
N ASP A 142 -4.99 -11.31 -13.02
CA ASP A 142 -5.97 -10.30 -12.58
C ASP A 142 -7.07 -10.01 -13.61
N ASN A 143 -7.33 -10.95 -14.52
CA ASN A 143 -8.37 -10.81 -15.53
C ASN A 143 -9.76 -10.90 -14.91
N TYR A 144 -10.70 -10.15 -15.47
CA TYR A 144 -12.11 -10.26 -15.15
C TYR A 144 -12.63 -11.68 -15.47
N THR A 145 -13.39 -12.24 -14.54
CA THR A 145 -14.29 -13.38 -14.79
C THR A 145 -15.62 -13.13 -14.08
N ASP A 146 -16.70 -13.74 -14.56
CA ASP A 146 -17.99 -13.65 -13.87
C ASP A 146 -17.96 -14.29 -12.47
N GLU A 147 -17.14 -15.33 -12.26
CA GLU A 147 -16.90 -15.93 -10.94
C GLU A 147 -16.26 -14.93 -9.96
N LYS A 148 -15.19 -14.24 -10.38
CA LYS A 148 -14.50 -13.23 -9.56
C LYS A 148 -15.41 -12.03 -9.26
N TYR A 149 -16.22 -11.60 -10.24
CA TYR A 149 -17.19 -10.54 -10.04
C TYR A 149 -18.32 -10.94 -9.08
N ALA A 150 -18.82 -12.17 -9.14
CA ALA A 150 -19.85 -12.64 -8.21
C ALA A 150 -19.36 -12.60 -6.75
N LEU A 151 -18.07 -12.92 -6.51
CA LEU A 151 -17.45 -12.75 -5.20
C LEU A 151 -17.36 -11.27 -4.78
N PHE A 152 -16.91 -10.40 -5.68
CA PHE A 152 -16.82 -8.96 -5.45
C PHE A 152 -18.19 -8.35 -5.10
N GLU A 153 -19.23 -8.68 -5.87
CA GLU A 153 -20.60 -8.21 -5.60
C GLU A 153 -21.09 -8.63 -4.22
N ASN A 154 -20.90 -9.91 -3.88
CA ASN A 154 -21.28 -10.45 -2.57
C ASN A 154 -20.59 -9.67 -1.45
N TYR A 155 -19.27 -9.46 -1.58
CA TYR A 155 -18.47 -8.73 -0.60
C TYR A 155 -18.91 -7.27 -0.45
N GLN A 156 -19.09 -6.56 -1.56
CA GLN A 156 -19.54 -5.16 -1.54
C GLN A 156 -20.91 -4.99 -0.88
N ARG A 157 -21.86 -5.86 -1.20
CA ARG A 157 -23.23 -5.78 -0.67
C ARG A 157 -23.31 -6.14 0.81
N LEU A 158 -22.58 -7.18 1.24
CA LEU A 158 -22.77 -7.75 2.58
C LEU A 158 -21.75 -7.27 3.61
N VAL A 159 -20.52 -7.01 3.20
CA VAL A 159 -19.44 -6.56 4.11
C VAL A 159 -19.33 -5.04 4.10
N HIS A 160 -19.48 -4.41 2.92
CA HIS A 160 -19.44 -2.95 2.80
C HIS A 160 -20.81 -2.27 2.81
N HIS A 161 -21.91 -3.03 2.70
CA HIS A 161 -23.27 -2.48 2.63
C HIS A 161 -23.47 -1.45 1.50
N GLU A 162 -22.73 -1.59 0.40
CA GLU A 162 -22.87 -0.70 -0.75
C GLU A 162 -24.22 -0.92 -1.44
N PRO A 163 -24.90 0.15 -1.88
CA PRO A 163 -26.14 0.03 -2.62
C PRO A 163 -25.89 -0.57 -4.02
N PRO A 164 -26.83 -1.35 -4.58
CA PRO A 164 -26.62 -2.08 -5.85
C PRO A 164 -26.13 -1.22 -7.02
N HIS A 165 -26.58 0.04 -7.11
CA HIS A 165 -26.18 0.94 -8.20
C HIS A 165 -24.69 1.36 -8.16
N ARG A 166 -23.99 1.15 -7.04
CA ARG A 166 -22.54 1.37 -6.91
C ARG A 166 -21.71 0.12 -7.21
N ILE A 167 -22.35 -1.04 -7.32
CA ILE A 167 -21.67 -2.33 -7.55
C ILE A 167 -21.80 -2.69 -9.03
N SER A 168 -20.80 -2.35 -9.83
CA SER A 168 -20.83 -2.57 -11.29
C SER A 168 -19.68 -3.43 -11.78
N LYS A 169 -19.93 -4.17 -12.88
CA LYS A 169 -18.88 -4.93 -13.58
C LYS A 169 -17.76 -4.02 -14.09
N SER A 170 -18.10 -2.83 -14.58
CA SER A 170 -17.12 -1.83 -15.03
C SER A 170 -16.27 -1.31 -13.88
N GLY A 171 -16.88 -1.00 -12.72
CA GLY A 171 -16.16 -0.61 -11.51
C GLY A 171 -15.17 -1.69 -11.07
N PHE A 172 -15.62 -2.96 -11.02
CA PHE A 172 -14.74 -4.09 -10.70
C PHE A 172 -13.56 -4.21 -11.69
N LYS A 173 -13.85 -4.12 -13.00
CA LYS A 173 -12.82 -4.18 -14.04
C LYS A 173 -11.79 -3.07 -13.89
N ASN A 174 -12.25 -1.83 -13.76
CA ASN A 174 -11.37 -0.66 -13.73
C ASN A 174 -10.55 -0.58 -12.44
N PHE A 175 -11.09 -1.08 -11.32
CA PHE A 175 -10.46 -0.95 -10.01
C PHE A 175 -9.51 -2.12 -9.70
N LEU A 176 -9.92 -3.36 -10.03
CA LEU A 176 -9.26 -4.59 -9.57
C LEU A 176 -8.83 -5.52 -10.69
N CYS A 177 -9.05 -5.19 -11.96
CA CYS A 177 -8.64 -6.06 -13.06
C CYS A 177 -7.82 -5.31 -14.09
N SER A 178 -7.15 -6.07 -14.96
CA SER A 178 -6.47 -5.55 -16.16
C SER A 178 -5.53 -4.38 -15.83
N SER A 179 -4.73 -4.57 -14.79
CA SER A 179 -3.77 -3.61 -14.27
C SER A 179 -2.77 -3.12 -15.34
N PRO A 180 -2.28 -1.86 -15.26
CA PRO A 180 -1.18 -1.36 -16.08
C PRO A 180 0.19 -1.96 -15.73
N LEU A 181 0.29 -2.80 -14.69
CA LEU A 181 1.50 -3.53 -14.31
C LEU A 181 1.61 -4.84 -15.12
N PRO A 182 2.56 -4.94 -16.06
CA PRO A 182 2.73 -6.14 -16.87
C PRO A 182 3.24 -7.30 -16.01
N ARG A 183 2.75 -8.50 -16.33
CA ARG A 183 3.26 -9.74 -15.72
C ARG A 183 4.55 -10.18 -16.40
N SER A 184 5.53 -10.57 -15.61
CA SER A 184 6.80 -11.13 -16.09
C SER A 184 7.37 -12.10 -15.07
N GLU A 185 8.33 -12.91 -15.51
CA GLU A 185 9.15 -13.75 -14.64
C GLU A 185 10.59 -13.25 -14.73
N VAL A 186 11.22 -13.04 -13.59
CA VAL A 186 12.58 -12.51 -13.50
C VAL A 186 13.40 -13.33 -12.50
N THR A 187 14.71 -13.39 -12.69
CA THR A 187 15.62 -13.94 -11.69
C THR A 187 16.26 -12.79 -10.92
N LEU A 188 15.95 -12.68 -9.63
CA LEU A 188 16.51 -11.68 -8.71
C LEU A 188 17.15 -12.39 -7.52
N ASP A 189 18.40 -12.05 -7.21
CA ASP A 189 19.19 -12.67 -6.13
C ASP A 189 19.26 -14.21 -6.23
N GLY A 190 19.29 -14.74 -7.45
CA GLY A 190 19.31 -16.19 -7.71
C GLY A 190 17.96 -16.91 -7.48
N ARG A 191 16.86 -16.17 -7.30
CA ARG A 191 15.50 -16.73 -7.17
C ARG A 191 14.62 -16.25 -8.32
N GLU A 192 13.85 -17.17 -8.89
CA GLU A 192 12.79 -16.83 -9.84
C GLU A 192 11.62 -16.17 -9.11
N ARG A 193 11.17 -15.02 -9.61
CA ARG A 193 10.07 -14.23 -9.07
C ARG A 193 9.10 -13.84 -10.17
N ARG A 194 7.82 -13.89 -9.85
CA ARG A 194 6.73 -13.43 -10.72
C ARG A 194 6.44 -11.97 -10.41
N LEU A 195 6.60 -11.08 -11.38
CA LEU A 195 6.21 -9.67 -11.22
C LEU A 195 4.86 -9.40 -11.88
N GLY A 196 4.23 -8.29 -11.47
CA GLY A 196 2.97 -7.79 -12.02
C GLY A 196 1.77 -8.02 -11.11
N SER A 197 0.57 -7.80 -11.65
CA SER A 197 -0.68 -7.95 -10.89
C SER A 197 -1.33 -9.32 -11.04
N TYR A 198 -1.77 -9.86 -9.91
CA TYR A 198 -2.37 -11.18 -9.79
C TYR A 198 -3.56 -11.19 -8.83
N HIS A 199 -4.43 -12.19 -8.99
CA HIS A 199 -5.44 -12.59 -8.03
C HIS A 199 -5.00 -13.87 -7.33
N GLN A 200 -4.75 -13.80 -6.02
CA GLN A 200 -4.61 -14.97 -5.17
C GLN A 200 -5.99 -15.50 -4.81
N CYS A 201 -6.43 -16.53 -5.52
CA CYS A 201 -7.76 -17.11 -5.44
C CYS A 201 -7.80 -18.28 -4.45
N TYR A 202 -8.75 -18.23 -3.51
CA TYR A 202 -8.96 -19.26 -2.51
C TYR A 202 -10.25 -20.00 -2.84
N ARG A 203 -10.18 -21.33 -2.96
CA ARG A 203 -11.36 -22.17 -3.20
C ARG A 203 -11.55 -23.20 -2.11
N ILE A 204 -12.81 -23.56 -1.87
CA ILE A 204 -13.24 -24.67 -1.03
C ILE A 204 -14.19 -25.50 -1.89
N ASP A 205 -13.88 -26.78 -2.09
CA ASP A 205 -14.60 -27.70 -2.97
C ASP A 205 -14.82 -27.13 -4.37
N GLY A 206 -13.79 -26.47 -4.89
CA GLY A 206 -13.82 -25.81 -6.22
C GLY A 206 -14.60 -24.50 -6.27
N LYS A 207 -15.31 -24.09 -5.22
CA LYS A 207 -16.00 -22.79 -5.17
C LYS A 207 -15.05 -21.68 -4.73
N LEU A 208 -14.96 -20.58 -5.49
CA LEU A 208 -14.20 -19.39 -5.11
C LEU A 208 -14.83 -18.68 -3.89
N ILE A 209 -14.06 -18.57 -2.81
CA ILE A 209 -14.52 -18.01 -1.53
C ILE A 209 -13.73 -16.80 -1.07
N ALA A 210 -12.53 -16.54 -1.61
CA ALA A 210 -11.78 -15.31 -1.35
C ALA A 210 -10.82 -14.99 -2.50
N ILE A 211 -10.47 -13.72 -2.62
CA ILE A 211 -9.45 -13.20 -3.53
C ILE A 211 -8.62 -12.16 -2.79
N GLY A 212 -7.30 -12.34 -2.78
CA GLY A 212 -6.34 -11.26 -2.57
C GLY A 212 -5.92 -10.66 -3.92
N VAL A 213 -6.07 -9.36 -4.09
CA VAL A 213 -5.57 -8.61 -5.26
C VAL A 213 -4.18 -8.10 -4.91
N LEU A 214 -3.18 -8.62 -5.60
CA LEU A 214 -1.77 -8.45 -5.25
C LEU A 214 -1.00 -7.82 -6.39
N ASP A 215 -0.10 -6.91 -6.03
CA ASP A 215 1.02 -6.50 -6.88
C ASP A 215 2.28 -7.16 -6.38
N LEU A 216 2.89 -7.98 -7.23
CA LEU A 216 4.19 -8.58 -7.00
C LEU A 216 5.25 -7.69 -7.65
N LEU A 217 6.05 -7.05 -6.81
CA LEU A 217 7.08 -6.08 -7.18
C LEU A 217 8.46 -6.65 -6.82
N PRO A 218 9.57 -6.10 -7.36
CA PRO A 218 10.90 -6.68 -7.20
C PRO A 218 11.28 -7.04 -5.76
N SER A 219 10.83 -6.21 -4.81
CA SER A 219 11.10 -6.36 -3.39
C SER A 219 9.85 -6.39 -2.52
N CYS A 220 8.65 -6.63 -3.06
CA CYS A 220 7.49 -6.81 -2.19
C CYS A 220 6.30 -7.56 -2.79
N VAL A 221 5.51 -8.13 -1.89
CA VAL A 221 4.09 -8.43 -2.11
C VAL A 221 3.27 -7.26 -1.58
N SER A 222 2.59 -6.52 -2.45
CA SER A 222 1.70 -5.43 -2.07
C SER A 222 0.24 -5.86 -2.11
N ALA A 223 -0.41 -5.80 -0.95
CA ALA A 223 -1.83 -6.09 -0.78
C ALA A 223 -2.68 -4.88 -1.23
N VAL A 224 -3.27 -4.97 -2.42
CA VAL A 224 -4.09 -3.90 -3.00
C VAL A 224 -5.50 -3.97 -2.45
N TYR A 225 -6.11 -5.15 -2.47
CA TYR A 225 -7.48 -5.36 -2.02
C TYR A 225 -7.68 -6.81 -1.57
N PHE A 226 -8.61 -7.04 -0.64
CA PHE A 226 -8.95 -8.39 -0.21
C PHE A 226 -10.46 -8.52 -0.05
N MET A 227 -11.04 -9.54 -0.67
CA MET A 227 -12.48 -9.81 -0.67
C MET A 227 -12.75 -11.28 -0.40
N TYR A 228 -13.86 -11.57 0.27
CA TYR A 228 -14.27 -12.94 0.60
C TYR A 228 -15.79 -13.08 0.61
N HIS A 229 -16.26 -14.31 0.41
CA HIS A 229 -17.68 -14.62 0.39
C HIS A 229 -18.24 -14.66 1.82
N GLU A 230 -19.48 -14.24 2.02
CA GLU A 230 -20.14 -14.26 3.34
C GLU A 230 -20.06 -15.61 4.07
N SER A 231 -20.08 -16.71 3.30
CA SER A 231 -20.03 -18.09 3.83
C SER A 231 -18.76 -18.39 4.62
N VAL A 232 -17.70 -17.60 4.45
CA VAL A 232 -16.44 -17.77 5.18
C VAL A 232 -16.14 -16.66 6.18
N HIS A 233 -17.08 -15.73 6.41
CA HIS A 233 -16.90 -14.58 7.31
C HIS A 233 -16.44 -15.01 8.72
N GLN A 234 -17.05 -16.07 9.26
CA GLN A 234 -16.74 -16.61 10.59
C GLN A 234 -15.32 -17.17 10.75
N HIS A 235 -14.60 -17.41 9.65
CA HIS A 235 -13.25 -17.97 9.68
C HIS A 235 -12.16 -16.89 9.72
N GLY A 236 -12.51 -15.60 9.62
CA GLY A 236 -11.54 -14.51 9.75
C GLY A 236 -10.60 -14.41 8.55
N PHE A 237 -11.14 -14.52 7.32
CA PHE A 237 -10.36 -14.59 6.08
C PHE A 237 -9.44 -13.39 5.82
N GLY A 238 -9.75 -12.19 6.35
CA GLY A 238 -8.80 -11.08 6.28
C GLY A 238 -7.45 -11.39 6.95
N LYS A 239 -7.45 -12.15 8.06
CA LYS A 239 -6.20 -12.56 8.73
C LYS A 239 -5.50 -13.68 7.98
N ILE A 240 -6.26 -14.68 7.53
CA ILE A 240 -5.74 -15.82 6.75
C ILE A 240 -5.11 -15.31 5.45
N GLY A 241 -5.76 -14.35 4.79
CA GLY A 241 -5.25 -13.62 3.63
C GLY A 241 -3.87 -13.04 3.87
N GLY A 242 -3.76 -12.15 4.86
CA GLY A 242 -2.48 -11.53 5.22
C GLY A 242 -1.40 -12.55 5.60
N LEU A 243 -1.74 -13.62 6.34
CA LEU A 243 -0.76 -14.68 6.65
C LEU A 243 -0.27 -15.41 5.40
N ARG A 244 -1.16 -15.70 4.43
CA ARG A 244 -0.79 -16.35 3.17
C ARG A 244 0.04 -15.43 2.26
N GLU A 245 -0.26 -14.14 2.23
CA GLU A 245 0.53 -13.12 1.51
C GLU A 245 1.92 -12.94 2.10
N ILE A 246 2.06 -12.95 3.44
CA ILE A 246 3.36 -12.95 4.11
C ILE A 246 4.13 -14.23 3.79
N ALA A 247 3.46 -15.39 3.80
CA ALA A 247 4.09 -16.64 3.38
C ALA A 247 4.57 -16.55 1.93
N LEU A 248 3.75 -16.04 0.99
CA LEU A 248 4.13 -15.82 -0.40
C LEU A 248 5.39 -14.93 -0.51
N ALA A 249 5.44 -13.83 0.25
CA ALA A 249 6.59 -12.93 0.28
C ALA A 249 7.88 -13.64 0.71
N ARG A 250 7.80 -14.55 1.69
CA ARG A 250 8.92 -15.34 2.20
C ARG A 250 9.34 -16.45 1.22
N GLU A 251 8.37 -17.18 0.68
CA GLU A 251 8.58 -18.30 -0.24
C GLU A 251 9.27 -17.86 -1.53
N GLU A 252 8.78 -16.79 -2.17
CA GLU A 252 9.33 -16.28 -3.44
C GLU A 252 10.47 -15.27 -3.23
N GLY A 253 10.78 -14.92 -1.98
CA GLY A 253 11.92 -14.05 -1.66
C GLY A 253 11.69 -12.57 -1.98
N TYR A 254 10.45 -12.09 -1.92
CA TYR A 254 10.15 -10.67 -2.05
C TYR A 254 10.61 -9.85 -0.85
N LYS A 255 10.98 -10.45 0.29
CA LYS A 255 11.37 -9.79 1.55
C LYS A 255 10.25 -9.01 2.23
N TRP A 256 9.58 -8.08 1.55
CA TRP A 256 8.58 -7.21 2.18
C TRP A 256 7.14 -7.60 1.86
N TRP A 257 6.26 -7.50 2.86
CA TRP A 257 4.81 -7.47 2.68
C TRP A 257 4.28 -6.07 2.98
N TYR A 258 3.61 -5.44 2.02
CA TYR A 258 3.00 -4.12 2.17
C TYR A 258 1.50 -4.27 2.35
N ALA A 259 1.00 -3.99 3.55
CA ALA A 259 -0.41 -4.13 3.92
C ALA A 259 -1.32 -3.00 3.39
N GLY A 260 -0.80 -2.11 2.55
CA GLY A 260 -1.48 -0.90 2.08
C GLY A 260 -1.37 0.25 3.08
N PHE A 261 -2.45 1.01 3.26
CA PHE A 261 -2.49 2.10 4.24
C PHE A 261 -2.88 1.61 5.64
N TYR A 262 -2.24 2.20 6.63
CA TYR A 262 -2.56 2.17 8.05
C TYR A 262 -3.13 3.53 8.46
N ILE A 263 -4.32 3.51 9.06
CA ILE A 263 -4.99 4.70 9.58
C ILE A 263 -5.20 4.46 11.07
N HIS A 264 -4.41 5.15 11.90
CA HIS A 264 -4.32 4.88 13.33
C HIS A 264 -5.66 5.10 14.06
N SER A 265 -6.41 6.13 13.66
CA SER A 265 -7.72 6.49 14.20
C SER A 265 -8.87 5.61 13.72
N CYS A 266 -8.68 4.80 12.66
CA CYS A 266 -9.74 3.98 12.08
C CYS A 266 -9.67 2.53 12.57
N ILE A 267 -10.65 2.11 13.37
CA ILE A 267 -10.71 0.75 13.94
C ILE A 267 -10.59 -0.35 12.86
N LYS A 268 -11.26 -0.16 11.71
CA LYS A 268 -11.23 -1.12 10.59
C LYS A 268 -9.86 -1.22 9.90
N MET A 269 -8.97 -0.24 10.11
CA MET A 269 -7.64 -0.18 9.48
C MET A 269 -6.49 -0.33 10.48
N ARG A 270 -6.77 -0.17 11.79
CA ARG A 270 -5.78 -0.25 12.88
C ARG A 270 -5.19 -1.65 13.05
N TYR A 271 -5.95 -2.70 12.73
CA TYR A 271 -5.50 -4.10 12.87
C TYR A 271 -4.24 -4.42 12.05
N LYS A 272 -3.97 -3.70 10.96
CA LYS A 272 -2.79 -3.96 10.11
C LYS A 272 -1.48 -3.73 10.87
N GLY A 273 -1.49 -2.84 11.87
CA GLY A 273 -0.35 -2.61 12.76
C GLY A 273 -0.14 -3.70 13.81
N ASP A 274 -0.95 -4.76 13.83
CA ASP A 274 -0.82 -5.90 14.76
C ASP A 274 -0.03 -7.07 14.15
N TYR A 275 0.29 -7.00 12.85
CA TYR A 275 1.33 -7.83 12.25
C TYR A 275 2.68 -7.30 12.68
N SER A 276 3.62 -8.16 13.06
CA SER A 276 4.85 -7.74 13.72
C SER A 276 6.08 -8.51 13.20
N PRO A 277 7.23 -7.85 13.02
CA PRO A 277 7.45 -6.40 13.19
C PRO A 277 6.89 -5.59 12.01
N GLN A 278 6.20 -4.48 12.31
CA GLN A 278 5.71 -3.54 11.29
C GLN A 278 6.57 -2.29 11.27
N TYR A 279 6.86 -1.79 10.08
CA TYR A 279 7.51 -0.52 9.84
C TYR A 279 6.52 0.47 9.23
N ILE A 280 6.60 1.72 9.66
CA ILE A 280 5.82 2.85 9.17
C ILE A 280 6.73 3.76 8.34
N LEU A 281 6.23 4.20 7.19
CA LEU A 281 6.93 5.15 6.32
C LEU A 281 6.71 6.57 6.87
N ASP A 282 7.80 7.27 7.14
CA ASP A 282 7.76 8.69 7.46
C ASP A 282 7.27 9.48 6.23
N PRO A 283 6.20 10.28 6.35
CA PRO A 283 5.60 10.98 5.22
C PRO A 283 6.47 12.11 4.65
N GLU A 284 7.46 12.62 5.40
CA GLU A 284 8.33 13.72 4.98
C GLU A 284 9.64 13.22 4.39
N SER A 285 10.33 12.33 5.12
CA SER A 285 11.68 11.86 4.76
C SER A 285 11.69 10.56 3.96
N PHE A 286 10.55 9.85 3.88
CA PHE A 286 10.45 8.50 3.32
C PHE A 286 11.37 7.46 3.99
N THR A 287 11.79 7.72 5.23
CA THR A 287 12.50 6.73 6.06
C THR A 287 11.52 5.74 6.67
N TRP A 288 12.01 4.55 6.99
CA TRP A 288 11.22 3.49 7.62
C TRP A 288 11.58 3.37 9.09
N ASP A 289 10.61 3.63 9.95
CA ASP A 289 10.76 3.49 11.40
C ASP A 289 9.90 2.32 11.90
N LEU A 290 10.33 1.66 12.97
CA LEU A 290 9.55 0.58 13.58
C LEU A 290 8.26 1.17 14.18
N LEU A 291 7.11 0.58 13.86
CA LEU A 291 5.81 0.92 14.47
C LEU A 291 5.72 0.34 15.89
N SER A 292 6.59 0.84 16.76
CA SER A 292 6.70 0.43 18.16
C SER A 292 5.51 0.88 18.99
N SER A 293 5.43 0.40 20.23
CA SER A 293 4.44 0.91 21.18
C SER A 293 4.57 2.41 21.41
N ASP A 294 5.77 2.98 21.35
CA ASP A 294 5.97 4.40 21.61
C ASP A 294 5.57 5.25 20.42
N VAL A 295 5.82 4.78 19.18
CA VAL A 295 5.28 5.41 17.98
C VAL A 295 3.74 5.36 17.99
N LYS A 296 3.14 4.24 18.39
CA LYS A 296 1.67 4.15 18.55
C LYS A 296 1.14 5.15 19.59
N LYS A 297 1.82 5.33 20.73
CA LYS A 297 1.45 6.34 21.74
C LYS A 297 1.59 7.77 21.22
N LYS A 298 2.58 8.06 20.37
CA LYS A 298 2.70 9.38 19.70
C LYS A 298 1.50 9.59 18.77
N LEU A 299 1.15 8.59 17.97
CA LEU A 299 -0.04 8.62 17.10
C LEU A 299 -1.39 8.70 17.85
N ASP A 300 -1.45 8.24 19.11
CA ASP A 300 -2.65 8.43 19.95
C ASP A 300 -2.81 9.90 20.38
N LYS A 301 -1.72 10.70 20.38
CA LYS A 301 -1.70 12.10 20.84
C LYS A 301 -1.73 13.12 19.71
N THR A 302 -1.20 12.78 18.53
CA THR A 302 -1.12 13.70 17.40
C THR A 302 -1.94 13.18 16.22
N LYS A 303 -2.65 14.09 15.54
CA LYS A 303 -3.36 13.77 14.30
C LYS A 303 -2.39 13.28 13.23
N TYR A 304 -1.34 14.06 13.01
CA TYR A 304 -0.26 13.82 12.05
C TYR A 304 1.06 13.60 12.78
N LEU A 305 1.90 12.71 12.26
CA LEU A 305 3.20 12.35 12.83
C LEU A 305 4.23 12.19 11.71
N SER A 306 5.32 12.94 11.82
CA SER A 306 6.58 12.68 11.14
C SER A 306 7.66 12.54 12.20
N LEU A 307 8.27 11.36 12.27
CA LEU A 307 9.35 11.07 13.20
C LEU A 307 10.65 11.78 12.81
N SER A 308 10.82 12.10 11.52
CA SER A 308 11.96 12.91 11.07
C SER A 308 11.86 14.35 11.57
N LEU A 309 10.69 14.99 11.48
CA LEU A 309 10.46 16.33 12.02
C LEU A 309 10.56 16.39 13.55
N GLU A 310 10.05 15.37 14.25
CA GLU A 310 10.16 15.26 15.71
C GLU A 310 11.62 15.27 16.16
N LYS A 311 12.49 14.46 15.52
CA LYS A 311 13.92 14.41 15.84
C LYS A 311 14.60 15.78 15.68
N VAL A 312 14.29 16.49 14.59
CA VAL A 312 14.84 17.86 14.35
C VAL A 312 14.37 18.85 15.43
N SER A 313 13.10 18.75 15.87
CA SER A 313 12.58 19.63 16.93
C SER A 313 13.23 19.34 18.29
N GLU A 314 13.43 18.06 18.63
CA GLU A 314 14.08 17.63 19.87
C GLU A 314 15.57 18.07 19.91
N GLU A 315 16.28 18.00 18.77
CA GLU A 315 17.66 18.48 18.63
C GLU A 315 17.76 20.00 18.84
N LYS A 316 16.89 20.79 18.20
CA LYS A 316 16.85 22.26 18.36
C LYS A 316 16.54 22.69 19.79
N HIS A 317 15.61 22.02 20.48
CA HIS A 317 15.32 22.29 21.89
C HIS A 317 16.49 21.95 22.81
N THR A 318 17.22 20.87 22.51
CA THR A 318 18.41 20.47 23.29
C THR A 318 19.56 21.47 23.09
N GLU A 319 19.75 21.96 21.86
CA GLU A 319 20.75 23.00 21.56
C GLU A 319 20.38 24.35 22.22
N GLN A 320 19.11 24.76 22.19
CA GLN A 320 18.66 25.99 22.87
C GLN A 320 18.80 25.88 24.40
N ALA A 321 18.49 24.73 25.00
CA ALA A 321 18.67 24.51 26.44
C ALA A 321 20.15 24.45 26.87
N ALA A 322 21.07 24.12 25.97
CA ALA A 322 22.51 24.10 26.24
C ALA A 322 23.18 25.50 26.10
N VAL A 323 22.49 26.46 25.49
CA VAL A 323 22.99 27.84 25.27
C VAL A 323 22.44 28.82 26.32
N SER A 324 21.38 28.48 27.05
CA SER A 324 20.78 29.31 28.10
C SER A 324 21.30 28.96 29.50
N ASP A 325 22.52 29.40 29.84
CA ASP A 325 23.04 29.42 31.21
C ASP A 325 23.18 30.88 31.75
N ASP A 326 22.49 31.84 31.12
CA ASP A 326 22.42 33.23 31.56
C ASP A 326 21.07 33.50 32.28
N PRO A 327 21.05 33.84 33.59
CA PRO A 327 19.82 33.94 34.39
C PRO A 327 18.89 35.10 34.03
N ASN A 328 19.17 35.90 33.01
CA ASN A 328 18.47 37.16 32.74
C ASN A 328 17.88 37.32 31.33
N ASP A 329 17.89 36.30 30.48
CA ASP A 329 17.23 36.42 29.17
C ASP A 329 15.78 35.93 29.22
N VAL A 330 14.87 36.88 29.41
CA VAL A 330 13.41 36.66 29.40
C VAL A 330 12.82 37.40 28.20
N SER A 331 12.88 36.80 27.01
CA SER A 331 11.96 37.04 25.86
C SER A 331 12.32 36.04 24.76
N MET A 332 11.45 35.42 23.97
CA MET A 332 10.08 35.70 23.56
C MET A 332 9.44 34.33 23.28
N ALA A 333 8.63 33.83 24.22
CA ALA A 333 7.87 32.60 24.05
C ALA A 333 6.39 32.94 23.85
N GLU A 334 6.06 33.51 22.70
CA GLU A 334 4.69 33.61 22.22
C GLU A 334 4.68 33.38 20.71
N LEU A 335 3.60 32.74 20.22
CA LEU A 335 3.29 32.35 18.84
C LEU A 335 3.69 30.92 18.44
N VAL A 336 3.09 29.90 19.09
CA VAL A 336 2.32 28.85 18.38
C VAL A 336 1.26 28.28 19.33
N ASP A 337 0.21 29.07 19.62
CA ASP A 337 -1.06 28.52 20.07
C ASP A 337 -2.06 28.83 18.96
N ASP A 338 -2.35 27.83 18.14
CA ASP A 338 -3.53 27.84 17.28
C ASP A 338 -4.21 26.48 17.42
N ASN A 339 -4.88 26.31 18.55
CA ASN A 339 -6.08 25.48 18.63
C ASN A 339 -7.21 26.22 17.88
N GLY A 340 -7.14 26.20 16.56
CA GLY A 340 -8.22 26.60 15.66
C GLY A 340 -9.20 25.44 15.47
N ASP A 341 -10.13 25.28 16.41
CA ASP A 341 -11.35 24.50 16.22
C ASP A 341 -12.22 25.23 15.19
N SER A 342 -12.16 24.76 13.94
CA SER A 342 -13.14 25.08 12.91
C SER A 342 -13.54 23.79 12.21
N ASP A 343 -14.73 23.31 12.58
CA ASP A 343 -15.51 22.41 11.76
C ASP A 343 -15.74 23.07 10.38
N ASP A 344 -15.45 22.31 9.33
CA ASP A 344 -15.81 22.57 7.93
C ASP A 344 -14.89 23.52 7.12
N ASP A 345 -13.60 23.18 6.98
CA ASP A 345 -12.80 23.65 5.84
C ASP A 345 -12.38 22.46 4.97
N GLN A 346 -13.06 22.30 3.84
CA GLN A 346 -12.42 21.71 2.66
C GLN A 346 -11.22 22.60 2.36
N VAL A 347 -10.00 22.11 2.54
CA VAL A 347 -8.81 22.76 1.99
C VAL A 347 -8.94 22.69 0.47
N VAL A 348 -9.67 23.64 -0.11
CA VAL A 348 -9.68 23.88 -1.55
C VAL A 348 -8.29 24.38 -1.84
N SER A 349 -7.42 23.46 -2.25
CA SER A 349 -6.08 23.81 -2.68
C SER A 349 -6.20 24.87 -3.76
N ASP A 350 -5.66 26.07 -3.52
CA ASP A 350 -5.67 27.15 -4.50
C ASP A 350 -5.00 26.62 -5.79
N PRO A 351 -5.76 26.43 -6.89
CA PRO A 351 -5.25 25.83 -8.11
C PRO A 351 -4.17 26.70 -8.78
N ASP A 352 -4.06 27.98 -8.39
CA ASP A 352 -3.07 28.90 -8.92
C ASP A 352 -1.74 28.86 -8.13
N ILE A 353 -1.71 28.19 -6.97
CA ILE A 353 -0.47 27.96 -6.20
C ILE A 353 0.11 26.59 -6.57
N PRO A 354 1.36 26.49 -7.06
CA PRO A 354 1.98 25.21 -7.39
C PRO A 354 2.08 24.24 -6.21
N LEU A 355 1.97 22.94 -6.47
CA LEU A 355 2.03 21.89 -5.46
C LEU A 355 3.29 21.96 -4.56
N PHE A 356 4.46 22.24 -5.15
CA PHE A 356 5.73 22.37 -4.44
C PHE A 356 5.82 23.63 -3.54
N SER A 357 4.82 24.52 -3.60
CA SER A 357 4.69 25.70 -2.73
C SER A 357 3.66 25.51 -1.61
N ARG A 358 2.91 24.40 -1.60
CA ARG A 358 1.82 24.15 -0.63
C ARG A 358 2.27 23.44 0.66
N GLY A 359 3.53 23.01 0.74
CA GLY A 359 4.05 22.29 1.89
C GLY A 359 3.43 20.91 2.12
N VAL A 360 2.97 20.24 1.06
CA VAL A 360 2.37 18.89 1.12
C VAL A 360 3.43 17.85 1.53
N PRO A 361 3.15 16.96 2.51
CA PRO A 361 4.12 15.97 2.96
C PRO A 361 4.77 15.13 1.85
N GLY A 362 6.10 15.17 1.82
CA GLY A 362 6.91 14.40 0.88
C GLY A 362 6.84 14.87 -0.58
N VAL A 363 6.29 16.05 -0.85
CA VAL A 363 6.48 16.77 -2.12
C VAL A 363 7.74 17.62 -2.01
N MET A 364 8.57 17.61 -3.06
CA MET A 364 9.79 18.42 -3.10
C MET A 364 9.47 19.91 -3.04
N THR A 365 10.31 20.70 -2.37
CA THR A 365 10.25 22.17 -2.50
C THR A 365 10.73 22.60 -3.88
N LYS A 366 10.49 23.87 -4.23
CA LYS A 366 11.00 24.45 -5.48
C LYS A 366 12.52 24.35 -5.58
N GLU A 367 13.23 24.61 -4.50
CA GLU A 367 14.70 24.58 -4.44
C GLU A 367 15.21 23.16 -4.67
N GLN A 368 14.64 22.17 -3.96
CA GLN A 368 14.98 20.76 -4.15
C GLN A 368 14.69 20.29 -5.57
N LEU A 369 13.56 20.71 -6.14
CA LEU A 369 13.18 20.35 -7.50
C LEU A 369 14.23 20.85 -8.51
N LEU A 370 14.65 22.11 -8.39
CA LEU A 370 15.65 22.71 -9.27
C LEU A 370 17.06 22.13 -9.08
N GLU A 371 17.38 21.64 -7.88
CA GLU A 371 18.68 21.04 -7.57
C GLU A 371 18.78 19.56 -8.00
N GLU A 372 17.72 18.79 -7.79
CA GLU A 372 17.76 17.32 -7.89
C GLU A 372 17.09 16.76 -9.15
N VAL A 373 16.29 17.57 -9.87
CA VAL A 373 15.57 17.13 -11.06
C VAL A 373 15.96 17.95 -12.29
N ASP A 374 16.45 17.23 -13.30
CA ASP A 374 16.67 17.76 -14.63
C ASP A 374 15.31 17.87 -15.37
N LEU A 375 14.67 19.03 -15.20
CA LEU A 375 13.37 19.28 -15.83
C LEU A 375 13.48 19.45 -17.36
N ASP A 376 14.66 19.71 -17.92
CA ASP A 376 14.86 19.94 -19.36
C ASP A 376 14.88 18.64 -20.16
N HIS A 377 15.13 17.52 -19.49
CA HIS A 377 15.27 16.19 -20.11
C HIS A 377 14.21 15.19 -19.61
N VAL A 378 13.06 15.68 -19.13
CA VAL A 378 11.90 14.83 -18.83
C VAL A 378 11.34 14.29 -20.14
N ARG A 379 11.24 12.96 -20.24
CA ARG A 379 10.75 12.29 -21.45
C ARG A 379 9.26 12.53 -21.67
N LEU A 380 8.91 12.86 -22.90
CA LEU A 380 7.56 13.14 -23.35
C LEU A 380 7.13 12.16 -24.45
N ARG A 381 5.83 11.89 -24.51
CA ARG A 381 5.18 11.31 -25.67
C ARG A 381 4.08 12.25 -26.16
N VAL A 382 4.36 12.93 -27.28
CA VAL A 382 3.47 13.93 -27.87
C VAL A 382 2.90 13.36 -29.17
N ARG A 383 1.58 13.13 -29.22
CA ARG A 383 0.88 12.57 -30.40
C ARG A 383 1.56 11.34 -31.03
N GLY A 384 2.14 10.49 -30.18
CA GLY A 384 2.83 9.26 -30.59
C GLY A 384 4.32 9.40 -30.89
N THR A 385 4.88 10.61 -30.88
CA THR A 385 6.31 10.88 -31.08
C THR A 385 7.01 11.06 -29.72
N ASN A 386 8.23 10.53 -29.59
CA ASN A 386 9.06 10.74 -28.41
C ASN A 386 9.76 12.10 -28.52
N ALA A 387 9.79 12.84 -27.42
CA ALA A 387 10.49 14.11 -27.30
C ALA A 387 10.99 14.28 -25.86
N GLU A 388 11.78 15.30 -25.60
CA GLU A 388 12.11 15.78 -24.26
C GLU A 388 11.48 17.15 -24.03
N THR A 389 11.42 17.59 -22.77
CA THR A 389 10.83 18.88 -22.41
C THR A 389 11.54 20.06 -23.05
N CYS A 390 12.87 20.03 -23.18
CA CYS A 390 13.64 21.05 -23.90
C CYS A 390 13.33 21.15 -25.40
N ASP A 391 12.72 20.11 -26.01
CA ASP A 391 12.28 20.18 -27.41
C ASP A 391 10.98 21.01 -27.59
N LEU A 392 10.29 21.37 -26.49
CA LEU A 392 9.05 22.12 -26.55
C LEU A 392 9.30 23.60 -26.83
N VAL A 393 8.57 24.15 -27.81
CA VAL A 393 8.59 25.58 -28.11
C VAL A 393 8.12 26.38 -26.89
N GLY A 394 8.95 27.33 -26.44
CA GLY A 394 8.66 28.18 -25.28
C GLY A 394 9.00 27.54 -23.93
N TRP A 395 9.67 26.38 -23.89
CA TRP A 395 10.09 25.74 -22.64
C TRP A 395 10.99 26.62 -21.77
N ASP A 396 11.97 27.28 -22.40
CA ASP A 396 12.94 28.14 -21.72
C ASP A 396 12.30 29.44 -21.20
N GLU A 397 11.27 29.93 -21.90
CA GLU A 397 10.57 31.17 -21.58
C GLU A 397 9.44 30.95 -20.56
N SER A 398 9.05 29.70 -20.31
CA SER A 398 7.97 29.33 -19.41
C SER A 398 8.38 29.44 -17.94
N GLU A 399 7.53 30.04 -17.12
CA GLU A 399 7.75 30.15 -15.68
C GLU A 399 7.38 28.86 -14.94
N LEU A 400 8.25 28.43 -14.03
CA LEU A 400 8.02 27.23 -13.20
C LEU A 400 6.80 27.35 -12.29
N ASP A 401 6.54 28.56 -11.77
CA ASP A 401 5.46 28.81 -10.81
C ASP A 401 4.08 28.92 -11.47
N SER A 402 4.02 28.89 -12.81
CA SER A 402 2.76 28.96 -13.53
C SER A 402 2.12 27.58 -13.66
N THR A 403 1.08 27.30 -12.87
CA THR A 403 0.33 26.03 -12.85
C THR A 403 -0.39 25.69 -14.16
N ASN A 404 -0.55 26.68 -15.04
CA ASN A 404 -1.16 26.53 -16.36
C ASN A 404 -0.13 26.34 -17.49
N SER A 405 1.16 26.47 -17.20
CA SER A 405 2.23 26.27 -18.16
C SER A 405 2.68 24.81 -18.21
N VAL A 406 3.16 24.33 -19.37
CA VAL A 406 3.66 22.96 -19.48
C VAL A 406 4.83 22.71 -18.51
N LYS A 407 5.68 23.72 -18.30
CA LYS A 407 6.79 23.65 -17.34
C LYS A 407 6.31 23.50 -15.92
N GLY A 408 5.37 24.33 -15.46
CA GLY A 408 4.79 24.22 -14.13
C GLY A 408 4.03 22.90 -13.92
N ILE A 409 3.25 22.46 -14.91
CA ILE A 409 2.52 21.18 -14.86
C ILE A 409 3.48 19.98 -14.69
N ILE A 410 4.57 19.94 -15.45
CA ILE A 410 5.57 18.88 -15.35
C ILE A 410 6.35 18.99 -14.03
N ALA A 411 6.66 20.21 -13.58
CA ALA A 411 7.32 20.48 -12.31
C ALA A 411 6.49 19.98 -11.11
N GLU A 412 5.17 20.20 -11.11
CA GLU A 412 4.28 19.66 -10.06
C GLU A 412 4.33 18.14 -10.00
N LEU A 413 4.24 17.48 -11.16
CA LEU A 413 4.31 16.03 -11.23
C LEU A 413 5.68 15.52 -10.75
N ALA A 414 6.77 16.10 -11.24
CA ALA A 414 8.14 15.75 -10.88
C ALA A 414 8.38 15.91 -9.37
N ALA A 415 7.94 17.01 -8.77
CA ALA A 415 8.05 17.26 -7.34
C ALA A 415 7.28 16.22 -6.50
N ALA A 416 6.12 15.77 -6.98
CA ALA A 416 5.30 14.79 -6.28
C ALA A 416 5.84 13.35 -6.40
N VAL A 417 6.35 12.97 -7.58
CA VAL A 417 6.91 11.63 -7.80
C VAL A 417 8.34 11.50 -7.29
N GLY A 418 9.07 12.60 -7.17
CA GLY A 418 10.47 12.63 -6.71
C GLY A 418 11.50 12.42 -7.81
N PRO A 419 12.79 12.64 -7.51
CA PRO A 419 13.83 12.76 -8.52
C PRO A 419 14.06 11.48 -9.32
N GLU A 420 14.13 10.33 -8.65
CA GLU A 420 14.36 9.05 -9.31
C GLU A 420 13.20 8.66 -10.24
N CYS A 421 11.96 8.89 -9.79
CA CYS A 421 10.78 8.63 -10.64
C CYS A 421 10.67 9.67 -11.77
N ALA A 422 11.05 10.93 -11.54
CA ALA A 422 10.99 11.97 -12.57
C ALA A 422 11.94 11.66 -13.74
N LYS A 423 13.12 11.06 -13.48
CA LYS A 423 14.06 10.61 -14.53
C LYS A 423 13.50 9.46 -15.36
N GLU A 424 12.73 8.57 -14.72
CA GLU A 424 12.23 7.35 -15.36
C GLU A 424 10.88 7.51 -16.06
N MET A 425 10.10 8.52 -15.66
CA MET A 425 8.74 8.71 -16.17
C MET A 425 8.71 9.16 -17.64
N VAL A 426 7.59 8.88 -18.30
CA VAL A 426 7.27 9.41 -19.61
C VAL A 426 5.90 10.09 -19.52
N VAL A 427 5.86 11.40 -19.77
CA VAL A 427 4.62 12.18 -19.69
C VAL A 427 3.92 12.17 -21.05
N TYR A 428 2.64 11.80 -21.05
CA TYR A 428 1.82 11.79 -22.27
C TYR A 428 1.09 13.13 -22.39
N LEU A 429 1.39 13.88 -23.45
CA LEU A 429 0.67 15.10 -23.81
C LEU A 429 -0.14 14.80 -25.07
N ASN A 430 -1.47 14.83 -24.93
CA ASN A 430 -2.41 14.54 -26.02
C ASN A 430 -2.74 15.79 -26.85
#